data_AF-T1BZM9-F1
#
_entry.id   AF-T1BZM9-F1
#
_cell.length_a   1.000
_cell.length_b   1.000
_cell.length_c   1.000
_cell.angle_alpha   90.00
_cell.angle_beta   90.00
_cell.angle_gamma   90.00
#
_symmetry.space_group_name_H-M   'P 1'
#
loop_
_entity.id
_entity.type
_entity.pdbx_description
1 polymer ?
#
loop_
_entity_poly.entity_id
_entity_poly.type
_entity_poly.pdbx_seq_one_letter_code
_entity_poly.pdbx_strand_id
1 'polypeptide(L)' 'MNLAELKEKSIADLTDLAKELHIEGAVNLRKQDLIFALLQAQAEKNGTIYGEGVLEILQDGF' A
#
# COMPACT_ATOMS: atom_id res chain seq x y z
N MET A 1 -4.07 4.90 8.32
CA MET A 1 -4.46 3.85 7.35
C MET A 1 -3.45 2.74 7.48
N ASN A 2 -3.87 1.62 8.07
CA ASN A 2 -3.00 0.47 8.26
C ASN A 2 -3.17 -0.54 7.12
N LEU A 3 -2.13 -1.35 6.88
CA LEU A 3 -2.15 -2.42 5.88
C LEU A 3 -3.34 -3.37 6.08
N ALA A 4 -3.71 -3.63 7.34
CA ALA A 4 -4.87 -4.44 7.71
C ALA A 4 -6.19 -3.85 7.17
N GLU A 5 -6.42 -2.55 7.34
CA GLU A 5 -7.65 -1.89 6.88
C GLU A 5 -7.76 -1.88 5.35
N LEU A 6 -6.64 -1.70 4.66
CA LEU A 6 -6.58 -1.74 3.20
C LEU A 6 -6.76 -3.16 2.65
N LYS A 7 -6.32 -4.19 3.39
CA LYS A 7 -6.56 -5.60 3.03
C LYS A 7 -8.03 -6.00 3.17
N GLU A 8 -8.73 -5.47 4.17
CA GLU A 8 -10.16 -5.70 4.40
C GLU A 8 -11.04 -4.95 3.39
N LYS A 9 -10.59 -3.82 2.84
CA LYS A 9 -11.29 -3.10 1.77
C LYS A 9 -11.36 -3.93 0.47
N SER A 10 -12.43 -3.67 -0.28
CA SER A 10 -12.64 -4.28 -1.58
C SER A 10 -11.74 -3.64 -2.64
N ILE A 11 -11.47 -4.35 -3.74
CA ILE A 11 -10.66 -3.81 -4.85
C ILE A 11 -11.29 -2.53 -5.42
N ALA A 12 -12.61 -2.45 -5.46
CA ALA A 12 -13.33 -1.24 -5.89
C ALA A 12 -12.98 -0.04 -4.99
N ASP A 13 -13.12 -0.20 -3.67
CA ASP A 13 -12.79 0.85 -2.70
C ASP A 13 -11.32 1.28 -2.80
N LEU A 14 -10.40 0.33 -2.97
CA LEU A 14 -8.98 0.62 -3.13
C LEU A 14 -8.70 1.41 -4.43
N THR A 15 -9.42 1.10 -5.50
CA THR A 15 -9.26 1.78 -6.80
C THR A 15 -9.80 3.20 -6.74
N ASP A 16 -10.91 3.43 -6.02
CA ASP A 16 -11.46 4.76 -5.78
C ASP A 16 -10.52 5.61 -4.91
N LEU A 17 -9.97 5.03 -3.84
CA LEU A 17 -8.93 5.65 -3.03
C LEU A 17 -7.68 5.99 -3.85
N ALA A 18 -7.31 5.09 -4.78
CA ALA A 18 -6.14 5.29 -5.63
C ALA A 18 -6.37 6.44 -6.63
N LYS A 19 -7.61 6.63 -7.11
CA LYS A 19 -8.00 7.80 -7.89
C LYS A 19 -7.94 9.09 -7.08
N GLU A 20 -8.42 9.10 -5.83
CA GLU A 20 -8.32 10.27 -4.95
C GLU A 20 -6.86 10.64 -4.64
N LEU A 21 -5.98 9.65 -4.59
CA LEU A 21 -4.54 9.83 -4.37
C LEU A 21 -3.74 10.04 -5.67
N HIS A 22 -4.42 10.15 -6.83
CA HIS A 22 -3.79 10.32 -8.15
C HIS A 22 -2.76 9.24 -8.52
N ILE A 23 -3.00 7.99 -8.08
CA ILE A 23 -2.15 6.85 -8.43
C ILE A 23 -2.47 6.38 -9.85
N GLU A 24 -1.58 6.69 -10.78
CA GLU A 24 -1.70 6.25 -12.17
C GLU A 24 -1.50 4.73 -12.30
N GLY A 25 -2.33 4.07 -13.10
CA GLY A 25 -2.24 2.63 -13.33
C GLY A 25 -2.88 1.73 -12.27
N ALA A 26 -3.55 2.30 -11.26
CA ALA A 26 -4.26 1.57 -10.20
C ALA A 26 -5.15 0.41 -10.68
N VAL A 27 -5.84 0.58 -11.82
CA VAL A 27 -6.76 -0.41 -12.41
C VAL A 27 -6.03 -1.65 -12.95
N ASN A 28 -4.76 -1.51 -13.32
CA ASN A 28 -3.92 -2.61 -13.83
C ASN A 28 -3.05 -3.25 -12.73
N LEU A 29 -3.03 -2.70 -11.52
CA LEU A 29 -2.25 -3.22 -10.41
C LEU A 29 -2.96 -4.39 -9.72
N ARG A 30 -2.20 -5.37 -9.25
CA ARG A 30 -2.76 -6.44 -8.39
C ARG A 30 -3.18 -5.83 -7.06
N LYS A 31 -4.11 -6.48 -6.34
CA LYS A 31 -4.59 -5.99 -5.03
C LYS A 31 -3.43 -5.64 -4.08
N GLN A 32 -2.38 -6.47 -4.03
CA GLN A 32 -1.20 -6.17 -3.19
C GLN A 32 -0.44 -4.93 -3.65
N ASP A 33 -0.15 -4.81 -4.96
CA ASP A 33 0.58 -3.67 -5.51
C ASP A 33 -0.21 -2.36 -5.33
N LEU A 34 -1.53 -2.43 -5.50
CA LEU A 34 -2.44 -1.30 -5.28
C LEU A 34 -2.43 -0.83 -3.82
N ILE A 35 -2.48 -1.77 -2.87
CA ILE A 35 -2.38 -1.47 -1.43
C ILE A 35 -1.04 -0.81 -1.11
N PHE A 36 0.03 -1.28 -1.73
CA PHE A 36 1.37 -0.73 -1.53
C PHE A 36 1.49 0.69 -2.08
N ALA A 37 0.99 0.92 -3.31
CA ALA A 37 0.95 2.25 -3.92
C ALA A 37 0.09 3.23 -3.11
N LEU A 38 -1.04 2.77 -2.56
CA LEU A 38 -1.89 3.55 -1.66
C LEU A 38 -1.17 3.94 -0.37
N LEU A 39 -0.47 2.99 0.26
CA LEU A 39 0.34 3.26 1.44
C LEU A 39 1.46 4.27 1.13
N GLN A 40 2.12 4.11 -0.01
CA GLN A 40 3.19 4.98 -0.45
C GLN A 40 2.69 6.41 -0.71
N ALA A 41 1.62 6.58 -1.50
CA ALA A 41 1.02 7.88 -1.80
C ALA A 41 0.49 8.57 -0.54
N GLN A 42 -0.15 7.82 0.36
CA GLN A 42 -0.62 8.34 1.64
C GLN A 42 0.55 8.79 2.53
N ALA A 43 1.66 8.08 2.49
CA ALA A 43 2.82 8.41 3.30
C ALA A 43 3.69 9.52 2.70
N GLU A 44 3.75 9.68 1.38
CA GLU A 44 4.29 10.89 0.76
C GLU A 44 3.48 12.11 1.20
N LYS A 45 2.16 11.96 1.35
CA LYS A 45 1.27 13.04 1.80
C LYS A 45 1.35 13.33 3.31
N ASN A 46 1.62 12.31 4.14
CA ASN A 46 1.69 12.43 5.61
C ASN A 46 3.12 12.31 6.20
N GLY A 47 4.16 12.23 5.37
CA GLY A 47 5.57 12.20 5.74
C GLY A 47 6.06 10.98 6.52
N THR A 48 5.21 10.00 6.86
CA THR A 48 5.62 8.85 7.70
C THR A 48 4.97 7.53 7.24
N ILE A 49 5.78 6.60 6.72
CA ILE A 49 5.36 5.21 6.43
C ILE A 49 5.51 4.39 7.71
N TYR A 50 4.42 3.77 8.18
CA TYR A 50 4.47 2.72 9.19
C TYR A 50 4.20 1.38 8.50
N GLY A 51 5.26 0.60 8.31
CA GLY A 51 5.17 -0.79 7.85
C GLY A 51 5.45 -1.72 9.02
N GLU A 52 4.48 -2.54 9.39
CA GLU A 52 4.70 -3.67 10.29
C GLU A 52 5.07 -4.91 9.47
N GLY A 53 6.20 -5.52 9.80
CA GLY A 53 6.73 -6.70 9.13
C GLY A 53 7.56 -7.52 10.09
N VAL A 54 7.63 -8.83 9.86
CA VAL A 54 8.56 -9.70 10.59
C VAL A 54 9.92 -9.54 9.93
N LEU A 55 10.92 -9.12 10.71
CA LEU A 55 12.31 -9.06 10.26
C LEU A 55 12.80 -10.50 10.04
N GLU A 56 13.02 -10.87 8.79
CA GLU A 56 13.64 -12.14 8.42
C GLU A 56 15.08 -11.84 7.97
N ILE A 57 16.05 -12.30 8.76
CA ILE A 57 17.48 -12.11 8.46
C ILE A 57 17.92 -13.29 7.60
N LEU A 58 18.24 -13.05 6.33
CA LEU A 58 18.85 -14.08 5.49
C LEU A 58 20.29 -14.35 5.96
N GLN A 59 20.82 -15.53 5.63
CA GLN A 59 22.19 -15.92 5.99
C GLN A 59 23.26 -14.96 5.43
N ASP A 60 22.89 -14.18 4.40
CA ASP A 60 23.73 -13.17 3.78
C ASP A 60 23.74 -11.82 4.53
N GLY A 61 22.93 -11.67 5.60
CA GLY A 61 22.93 -10.50 6.48
C GLY A 61 21.97 -9.37 6.09
N PHE A 62 20.98 -9.64 5.23
CA PHE A 62 19.87 -8.74 4.87
C PHE A 62 18.53 -9.46 4.85
#